data_AF-A0A1V4T1S5-F1
#
_entry.id   AF-A0A1V4T1S5-F1
#
_cell.length_a   1.000
_cell.length_b   1.000
_cell.length_c   1.000
_cell.angle_alpha   90.00
_cell.angle_beta   90.00
_cell.angle_gamma   90.00
#
_symmetry.space_group_name_H-M   'P 1'
#
loop_
_entity.id
_entity.type
_entity.pdbx_description
1 polymer ?
#
loop_
_entity_poly.entity_id
_entity_poly.type
_entity_poly.pdbx_seq_one_letter_code
_entity_poly.pdbx_strand_id
1 'polypeptide(L)'
;LPLNVRDYLPGFYGAPWATSMGGNLVSLLDVRVPSDAGSPIPEPKLQIFKGYKGNAKQKPSFSARVPVNVYRGSEATLYRVFVDGPMQCLDLIVPNQQPLASGNIYYTHRDLDYTATGNFALMR
;
A
#
# COMPACT_ATOMS: atom_id res chain seq x y z
N LEU A 1 20.64 -12.36 1.85
CA LEU A 1 20.04 -13.47 2.61
C LEU A 1 18.91 -14.08 1.78
N PRO A 2 18.71 -15.41 1.80
CA PRO A 2 17.51 -15.99 1.20
C PRO A 2 16.28 -15.41 1.90
N LEU A 3 15.35 -14.86 1.12
CA LEU A 3 14.08 -14.37 1.63
C LEU A 3 13.24 -15.60 2.01
N ASN A 4 12.89 -15.76 3.29
CA ASN A 4 11.97 -16.79 3.74
C ASN A 4 10.62 -16.15 4.04
N VAL A 5 9.54 -16.69 3.47
CA VAL A 5 8.17 -16.16 3.64
C VAL A 5 7.78 -16.05 5.12
N ARG A 6 8.28 -16.97 5.96
CA ARG A 6 7.97 -17.02 7.40
C ARG A 6 8.59 -15.88 8.21
N ASP A 7 9.58 -15.19 7.65
CA ASP A 7 10.25 -14.08 8.33
C ASP A 7 9.43 -12.78 8.27
N TYR A 8 8.24 -12.82 7.68
CA TYR A 8 7.39 -11.67 7.44
C TYR A 8 5.95 -11.93 7.86
N LEU A 9 5.23 -10.86 8.22
CA LEU A 9 3.82 -10.97 8.53
C LEU A 9 3.00 -11.43 7.31
N PRO A 10 1.89 -12.15 7.51
CA PRO A 10 0.99 -12.54 6.43
C PRO A 10 0.59 -11.35 5.55
N GLY A 11 0.76 -11.47 4.24
CA GLY A 11 0.48 -10.37 3.30
C GLY A 11 1.57 -9.32 3.17
N PHE A 12 2.75 -9.51 3.77
CA PHE A 12 3.86 -8.55 3.78
C PHE A 12 5.22 -9.17 3.40
N TYR A 13 5.25 -10.15 2.50
CA TYR A 13 6.48 -10.75 1.97
C TYR A 13 6.87 -10.15 0.61
N GLY A 14 6.90 -8.82 0.50
CA GLY A 14 7.06 -8.14 -0.80
C GLY A 14 5.78 -8.18 -1.64
N ALA A 15 4.65 -8.38 -0.99
CA ALA A 15 3.33 -8.46 -1.58
C ALA A 15 2.97 -7.19 -2.37
N PRO A 16 2.59 -7.30 -3.65
CA PRO A 16 2.02 -6.17 -4.37
C PRO A 16 0.52 -6.02 -4.04
N TRP A 17 0.13 -4.84 -3.59
CA TRP A 17 -1.26 -4.49 -3.32
C TRP A 17 -1.74 -3.47 -4.33
N ALA A 18 -2.96 -3.61 -4.85
CA ALA A 18 -3.53 -2.64 -5.76
C ALA A 18 -5.04 -2.47 -5.63
N THR A 19 -5.51 -1.30 -6.05
CA THR A 19 -6.92 -0.96 -6.10
C THR A 19 -7.23 -0.01 -7.24
N SER A 20 -8.47 -0.05 -7.70
CA SER A 20 -9.03 0.92 -8.65
C SER A 20 -9.92 1.90 -7.89
N MET A 21 -9.56 3.18 -7.88
CA MET A 21 -10.34 4.24 -7.22
C MET A 21 -10.45 5.47 -8.12
N GLY A 22 -11.68 5.95 -8.33
CA GLY A 22 -11.94 7.14 -9.15
C GLY A 22 -11.42 7.01 -10.59
N GLY A 23 -11.39 5.79 -11.14
CA GLY A 23 -10.84 5.51 -12.48
C GLY A 23 -9.30 5.47 -12.54
N ASN A 24 -8.60 5.61 -11.41
CA ASN A 24 -7.15 5.47 -11.31
C ASN A 24 -6.80 4.08 -10.76
N LEU A 25 -5.64 3.56 -11.15
CA LEU A 25 -5.03 2.41 -10.48
C LEU A 25 -3.98 2.92 -9.50
N VAL A 26 -4.08 2.50 -8.24
CA VAL A 26 -3.07 2.75 -7.21
C VAL A 26 -2.45 1.41 -6.85
N SER A 27 -1.13 1.29 -6.92
CA SER A 27 -0.40 0.09 -6.54
C SER A 27 0.73 0.39 -5.57
N LEU A 28 0.88 -0.50 -4.60
CA LEU A 28 1.95 -0.50 -3.61
C LEU A 28 2.74 -1.79 -3.80
N LEU A 29 3.98 -1.67 -4.26
CA LEU A 29 4.88 -2.79 -4.53
C LEU A 29 5.93 -2.89 -3.42
N ASP A 30 6.60 -4.04 -3.34
CA ASP A 30 7.68 -4.27 -2.37
C ASP A 30 7.24 -4.18 -0.90
N VAL A 31 5.94 -4.33 -0.59
CA VAL A 31 5.41 -4.18 0.77
C VAL A 31 5.94 -5.28 1.67
N ARG A 32 6.78 -4.88 2.63
CA ARG A 32 7.44 -5.79 3.55
C ARG A 32 7.24 -5.38 5.00
N VAL A 33 6.95 -6.35 5.84
CA VAL A 33 6.90 -6.19 7.30
C VAL A 33 7.51 -7.43 7.93
N PRO A 34 8.74 -7.34 8.47
CA PRO A 34 9.36 -8.44 9.17
C PRO A 34 8.50 -8.89 10.37
N SER A 35 8.53 -10.19 10.67
CA SER A 35 7.89 -10.75 11.87
C SER A 35 8.60 -10.29 13.14
N ASP A 36 9.92 -10.08 13.05
CA ASP A 36 10.69 -9.41 14.09
C ASP A 36 10.37 -7.90 14.11
N ALA A 37 10.04 -7.39 15.30
CA ALA A 37 9.69 -5.98 15.48
C ALA A 37 10.90 -5.03 15.42
N GLY A 38 12.12 -5.54 15.64
CA GLY A 38 13.34 -4.73 15.63
C GLY A 38 13.93 -4.47 14.24
N SER A 39 13.48 -5.22 13.23
CA SER A 39 14.01 -5.12 11.87
C SER A 39 13.48 -3.88 11.13
N PRO A 40 14.32 -3.19 10.34
CA PRO A 40 13.89 -2.02 9.57
C PRO A 40 12.87 -2.40 8.51
N ILE A 41 11.91 -1.51 8.30
CA ILE A 41 10.85 -1.66 7.31
C ILE A 41 11.29 -0.94 6.04
N PRO A 42 11.57 -1.66 4.94
CA PRO A 42 12.02 -1.02 3.71
C PRO A 42 10.87 -0.22 3.07
N GLU A 43 11.20 0.89 2.43
CA GLU A 43 10.23 1.71 1.72
C GLU A 43 9.63 0.95 0.53
N PRO A 44 8.29 0.79 0.48
CA PRO A 44 7.61 0.22 -0.67
C PRO A 44 7.67 1.21 -1.83
N LYS A 45 7.33 0.72 -3.02
CA LYS A 45 7.17 1.56 -4.21
C LYS A 45 5.70 1.82 -4.46
N LEU A 46 5.28 3.08 -4.30
CA LEU A 46 3.94 3.53 -4.69
C LEU A 46 3.94 3.90 -6.17
N GLN A 47 2.93 3.45 -6.91
CA GLN A 47 2.65 3.88 -8.27
C GLN A 47 1.17 4.26 -8.44
N ILE A 48 0.93 5.32 -9.20
CA ILE A 48 -0.43 5.78 -9.52
C ILE A 48 -0.56 5.95 -11.02
N PHE A 49 -1.55 5.30 -11.61
CA PHE A 49 -1.88 5.38 -13.03
C PHE A 49 -3.23 6.09 -13.16
N LYS A 50 -3.19 7.34 -13.63
CA LYS A 50 -4.41 8.10 -13.86
C LYS A 50 -5.23 7.51 -15.00
N GLY A 51 -6.56 7.43 -14.83
CA GLY A 51 -7.47 6.99 -15.87
C GLY A 51 -7.14 5.59 -16.42
N TYR A 52 -6.69 4.66 -15.57
CA TYR A 52 -6.20 3.36 -15.99
C TYR A 52 -7.34 2.50 -16.58
N LYS A 53 -7.15 2.01 -17.81
CA LYS A 53 -8.11 1.17 -18.55
C LYS A 53 -7.56 -0.22 -18.89
N GLY A 54 -6.61 -0.73 -18.10
CA GLY A 54 -6.02 -2.05 -18.33
C GLY A 54 -4.84 -2.06 -19.32
N ASN A 55 -4.35 -0.90 -19.76
CA ASN A 55 -3.20 -0.83 -20.65
C ASN A 55 -1.89 -1.13 -19.89
N ALA A 56 -1.36 -2.34 -20.05
CA ALA A 56 -0.12 -2.77 -19.40
C ALA A 56 1.12 -1.93 -19.77
N LYS A 57 1.09 -1.19 -20.88
CA LYS A 57 2.19 -0.31 -21.31
C LYS A 57 2.08 1.12 -20.76
N GLN A 58 0.96 1.47 -20.13
CA GLN A 58 0.78 2.80 -19.56
C GLN A 58 1.83 3.03 -18.46
N LYS A 59 2.54 4.16 -18.53
CA LYS A 59 3.48 4.56 -17.48
C LYS A 59 2.72 5.16 -16.29
N PRO A 60 3.24 4.99 -15.06
CA PRO A 60 2.64 5.63 -13.90
C PRO A 60 2.76 7.16 -14.01
N SER A 61 1.70 7.86 -13.64
CA SER A 61 1.67 9.32 -13.51
C SER A 61 2.38 9.83 -12.26
N PHE A 62 2.55 8.96 -11.26
CA PHE A 62 3.34 9.20 -10.05
C PHE A 62 4.00 7.88 -9.65
N SER A 63 5.29 7.93 -9.27
CA SER A 63 6.04 6.77 -8.80
C SER A 63 7.11 7.22 -7.82
N ALA A 64 7.10 6.67 -6.60
CA ALA A 64 8.07 7.01 -5.57
C ALA A 64 8.33 5.80 -4.64
N ARG A 65 9.52 5.74 -4.03
CA ARG A 65 9.67 5.03 -2.76
C ARG A 65 9.25 5.97 -1.65
N VAL A 66 8.48 5.46 -0.71
CA VAL A 66 7.69 6.26 0.22
C VAL A 66 7.91 5.78 1.65
N PRO A 67 8.10 6.68 2.63
CA PRO A 67 8.27 6.28 4.01
C PRO A 67 6.98 5.69 4.58
N VAL A 68 7.14 4.78 5.55
CA VAL A 68 6.03 4.02 6.12
C VAL A 68 6.13 3.88 7.64
N ASN A 69 4.98 3.91 8.30
CA ASN A 69 4.83 3.44 9.68
C ASN A 69 3.94 2.21 9.71
N VAL A 70 4.30 1.25 10.57
CA VAL A 70 3.55 0.02 10.73
C VAL A 70 3.12 -0.14 12.17
N TYR A 71 1.82 -0.39 12.36
CA TYR A 71 1.19 -0.58 13.66
C TYR A 71 0.56 -1.97 13.68
N ARG A 72 1.10 -2.84 14.53
CA ARG A 72 0.62 -4.22 14.68
C ARG A 72 -0.48 -4.27 15.74
N GLY A 73 -1.69 -4.63 15.33
CA GLY A 73 -2.82 -4.89 16.22
C GLY A 73 -3.09 -6.39 16.38
N SER A 74 -3.96 -6.75 17.33
CA SER A 74 -4.37 -8.14 17.55
C SER A 74 -5.13 -8.73 16.35
N GLU A 75 -5.93 -7.89 15.68
CA GLU A 75 -6.78 -8.31 14.56
C GLU A 75 -6.17 -8.02 13.18
N ALA A 76 -5.43 -6.91 13.08
CA ALA A 76 -4.91 -6.42 11.80
C ALA A 76 -3.63 -5.60 12.00
N THR A 77 -2.86 -5.52 10.92
CA THR A 77 -1.72 -4.61 10.79
C THR A 77 -2.13 -3.40 9.96
N LEU A 78 -1.95 -2.20 10.53
CA LEU A 78 -2.05 -0.93 9.79
C LEU A 78 -0.68 -0.58 9.21
N TYR A 79 -0.62 -0.51 7.90
CA TYR A 79 0.54 -0.10 7.12
C TYR A 79 0.26 1.28 6.52
N ARG A 80 0.77 2.34 7.16
CA ARG A 80 0.55 3.73 6.76
C ARG A 80 1.70 4.22 5.90
N VAL A 81 1.38 4.62 4.68
CA VAL A 81 2.29 5.20 3.70
C VAL A 81 2.14 6.70 3.71
N PHE A 82 3.25 7.42 3.83
CA PHE A 82 3.28 8.88 3.74
C PHE A 82 3.76 9.30 2.36
N VAL A 83 3.02 10.20 1.72
CA VAL A 83 3.25 10.57 0.33
C VAL A 83 3.47 12.07 0.24
N ASP A 84 4.62 12.45 -0.30
CA ASP A 84 4.84 13.82 -0.79
C ASP A 84 4.44 13.86 -2.27
N GLY A 85 3.19 14.28 -2.54
CA GLY A 85 2.67 14.31 -3.90
C GLY A 85 1.15 14.34 -3.98
N PRO A 86 0.51 13.51 -4.84
CA PRO A 86 -0.90 13.66 -5.20
C PRO A 86 -1.89 13.23 -4.12
N MET A 87 -1.41 12.75 -2.98
CA MET A 87 -2.16 12.40 -1.78
C MET A 87 -1.27 12.67 -0.57
N GLN A 88 -1.85 12.78 0.62
CA GLN A 88 -1.11 12.94 1.87
C GLN A 88 -0.64 11.58 2.40
N CYS A 89 -1.55 10.61 2.47
CA CYS A 89 -1.31 9.30 3.05
C CYS A 89 -2.17 8.21 2.40
N LEU A 90 -1.69 6.98 2.49
CA LEU A 90 -2.45 5.76 2.21
C LEU A 90 -2.34 4.81 3.39
N ASP A 91 -3.49 4.44 3.95
CA ASP A 91 -3.58 3.35 4.93
C ASP A 91 -3.91 2.07 4.21
N LEU A 92 -3.15 1.01 4.50
CA LEU A 92 -3.45 -0.36 4.13
C LEU A 92 -3.65 -1.17 5.41
N ILE A 93 -4.87 -1.66 5.63
CA ILE A 93 -5.24 -2.43 6.82
C ILE A 93 -5.36 -3.88 6.38
N VAL A 94 -4.40 -4.70 6.82
CA VAL A 94 -4.29 -6.12 6.47
C VAL A 94 -4.66 -6.97 7.69
N PRO A 95 -5.78 -7.71 7.66
CA PRO A 95 -6.14 -8.63 8.73
C PRO A 95 -5.09 -9.73 8.91
N ASN A 96 -4.82 -10.11 10.15
CA ASN A 96 -3.77 -11.08 10.46
C ASN A 96 -4.06 -12.50 9.91
N GLN A 97 -5.33 -12.81 9.65
CA GLN A 97 -5.78 -14.15 9.22
C GLN A 97 -6.38 -14.19 7.81
N GLN A 98 -6.51 -13.05 7.11
CA GLN A 98 -7.17 -12.99 5.80
C GLN A 98 -6.35 -12.16 4.81
N PRO A 99 -6.15 -12.64 3.56
CA PRO A 99 -5.37 -11.94 2.54
C PRO A 99 -6.21 -10.88 1.79
N LEU A 100 -7.07 -10.14 2.50
CA LEU A 100 -7.89 -9.05 1.95
C LEU A 100 -7.59 -7.78 2.74
N ALA A 101 -7.11 -6.74 2.07
CA ALA A 101 -6.84 -5.47 2.72
C ALA A 101 -7.94 -4.45 2.41
N SER A 102 -8.31 -3.67 3.42
CA SER A 102 -9.01 -2.41 3.19
C SER A 102 -7.99 -1.27 3.15
N GLY A 103 -8.33 -0.18 2.48
CA GLY A 103 -7.45 0.98 2.49
C GLY A 103 -8.18 2.29 2.35
N ASN A 104 -7.54 3.32 2.89
CA ASN A 104 -7.99 4.70 2.88
C ASN A 104 -6.91 5.56 2.22
N ILE A 105 -7.29 6.39 1.26
CA ILE A 105 -6.43 7.40 0.65
C ILE A 105 -6.89 8.76 1.15
N TYR A 106 -5.99 9.49 1.80
CA TYR A 106 -6.22 10.83 2.32
C TYR A 106 -5.59 11.85 1.38
N TYR A 107 -6.36 12.82 0.93
CA TYR A 107 -5.91 13.82 -0.03
C TYR A 107 -6.66 15.14 0.14
N THR A 108 -5.97 16.24 -0.14
CA THR A 108 -6.58 17.58 -0.15
C THR A 108 -6.99 17.94 -1.58
N HIS A 109 -8.20 18.48 -1.75
CA HIS A 109 -8.66 19.04 -3.01
C HIS A 109 -9.40 20.36 -2.76
N ARG A 110 -8.89 21.47 -3.32
CA ARG A 110 -9.44 22.83 -3.10
C ARG A 110 -9.57 23.16 -1.60
N ASP A 111 -8.48 22.95 -0.87
CA ASP A 111 -8.36 23.22 0.57
C ASP A 111 -9.32 22.43 1.48
N LEU A 112 -9.93 21.37 0.95
CA LEU A 112 -10.76 20.43 1.70
C LEU A 112 -10.07 19.06 1.72
N ASP A 113 -10.04 18.44 2.90
CA ASP A 113 -9.50 17.10 3.07
C ASP A 113 -10.58 16.05 2.80
N TYR A 114 -10.21 15.04 2.00
CA TYR A 114 -11.09 13.96 1.61
C TYR A 114 -10.47 12.61 1.95
N THR A 115 -11.33 11.61 2.04
CA THR A 115 -10.93 10.20 2.13
C THR A 115 -11.63 9.41 1.04
N ALA A 116 -10.84 8.62 0.29
CA ALA A 116 -11.36 7.59 -0.59
C ALA A 116 -11.07 6.22 0.04
N THR A 117 -12.10 5.39 0.19
CA THR A 117 -11.99 4.06 0.80
C THR A 117 -12.25 2.98 -0.24
N GLY A 118 -11.47 1.90 -0.19
CA GLY A 118 -11.66 0.77 -1.09
C GLY A 118 -10.93 -0.48 -0.61
N ASN A 119 -11.23 -1.59 -1.27
CA ASN A 119 -10.49 -2.84 -1.06
C ASN A 119 -9.23 -2.83 -1.91
N PHE A 120 -8.12 -3.25 -1.31
CA PHE A 120 -6.88 -3.54 -2.01
C PHE A 120 -6.79 -5.05 -2.21
N ALA A 121 -6.67 -5.45 -3.46
CA ALA A 121 -6.40 -6.84 -3.81
C ALA A 121 -4.90 -7.09 -3.74
N LEU A 122 -4.55 -8.24 -3.16
CA LEU A 122 -3.23 -8.81 -3.33
C LEU A 122 -3.07 -9.23 -4.79
N MET A 123 -2.15 -8.62 -5.52
CA MET A 123 -1.84 -9.03 -6.89
C MET A 123 -1.03 -10.32 -6.82
N ARG A 124 -1.53 -11.37 -7.49
CA ARG A 124 -0.86 -12.66 -7.62
C ARG A 124 0.09 -12.65 -8.82
#